data_AF-A0A7K0U7F8-F1
#
_entry.id   AF-A0A7K0U7F8-F1
#
_cell.length_a   1.000
_cell.length_b   1.000
_cell.length_c   1.000
_cell.angle_alpha   90.00
_cell.angle_beta   90.00
_cell.angle_gamma   90.00
#
_symmetry.space_group_name_H-M   'P 1'
#
loop_
_entity.id
_entity.type
_entity.pdbx_description
1 polymer ?
#
loop_
_entity_poly.entity_id
_entity_poly.type
_entity_poly.pdbx_seq_one_letter_code
_entity_poly.pdbx_strand_id
1 'polypeptide(L)'
;MDRSKIQGSITGVKFPSGADGCAGADVVIIDLARNADAIEAIAEAEPNAKILGFGSHVDTKGLEAARGAGAHLVMARSQFFRDPLAAVTGLLTK
;
A
#
# COMPACT_ATOMS: atom_id res chain seq x y z
N MET A 1 2.89 13.77 -7.30
CA MET A 1 4.34 13.54 -7.43
C MET A 1 4.81 13.37 -6.01
N ASP A 2 4.84 12.13 -5.48
CA ASP A 2 5.03 11.90 -4.03
C ASP A 2 5.78 10.61 -3.69
N ARG A 3 6.12 9.77 -4.69
CA ARG A 3 6.87 8.52 -4.47
C ARG A 3 8.30 8.79 -3.99
N SER A 4 8.97 9.74 -4.64
CA SER A 4 10.36 10.11 -4.35
C SER A 4 10.56 10.68 -2.95
N LYS A 5 9.55 11.38 -2.39
CA LYS A 5 9.60 11.88 -1.02
C LYS A 5 9.52 10.75 0.01
N ILE A 6 8.63 9.77 -0.18
CA ILE A 6 8.50 8.65 0.74
C ILE A 6 9.77 7.78 0.69
N GLN A 7 10.22 7.40 -0.50
CA GLN A 7 11.41 6.55 -0.64
C GLN A 7 12.69 7.23 -0.14
N GLY A 8 12.76 8.57 -0.21
CA GLY A 8 13.87 9.35 0.36
C GLY A 8 13.80 9.52 1.88
N SER A 9 12.64 9.31 2.51
CA SER A 9 12.41 9.54 3.94
C SER A 9 12.24 8.25 4.75
N ILE A 10 11.79 7.18 4.11
CA ILE A 10 11.55 5.86 4.73
C ILE A 10 12.22 4.81 3.84
N THR A 11 13.27 4.19 4.36
CA THR A 11 13.92 3.04 3.74
C THR A 11 12.97 1.83 3.77
N GLY A 12 13.02 0.98 2.74
CA GLY A 12 12.19 -0.23 2.68
C GLY A 12 10.77 -0.04 2.12
N VAL A 13 10.41 1.17 1.68
CA VAL A 13 9.11 1.41 1.00
C VAL A 13 9.20 1.10 -0.48
N LYS A 14 8.30 0.24 -0.97
CA LYS A 14 8.16 -0.09 -2.39
C LYS A 14 6.77 0.21 -2.93
N PHE A 15 6.73 0.54 -4.23
CA PHE A 15 5.50 0.77 -5.00
C PHE A 15 5.39 -0.27 -6.13
N PRO A 16 5.19 -1.54 -5.78
CA PRO A 16 5.07 -2.60 -6.76
C PRO A 16 3.75 -2.50 -7.54
N SER A 17 3.78 -2.99 -8.77
CA SER A 17 2.57 -3.30 -9.55
C SER A 17 2.16 -4.77 -9.40
N GLY A 18 2.90 -5.56 -8.63
CA GLY A 18 2.76 -7.01 -8.48
C GLY A 18 3.80 -7.61 -7.53
N ALA A 19 3.69 -8.91 -7.22
CA ALA A 19 4.51 -9.59 -6.21
C ALA A 19 6.03 -9.47 -6.46
N ASP A 20 6.49 -9.52 -7.72
CA ASP A 20 7.91 -9.51 -8.07
C ASP A 20 8.67 -8.26 -7.58
N GLY A 21 7.97 -7.15 -7.35
CA GLY A 21 8.55 -5.90 -6.89
C GLY A 21 8.71 -5.78 -5.37
N CYS A 22 8.26 -6.77 -4.59
CA CYS A 22 8.07 -6.63 -3.14
C CYS A 22 9.25 -7.14 -2.32
N ALA A 23 10.15 -7.91 -2.90
CA ALA A 23 11.22 -8.64 -2.19
C ALA A 23 11.98 -7.75 -1.17
N GLY A 24 11.88 -8.05 0.14
CA GLY A 24 12.54 -7.27 1.19
C GLY A 24 12.02 -5.84 1.38
N ALA A 25 10.73 -5.60 1.09
CA ALA A 25 10.04 -4.37 1.45
C ALA A 25 9.47 -4.47 2.87
N ASP A 26 9.72 -3.46 3.70
CA ASP A 26 9.06 -3.33 4.99
C ASP A 26 7.62 -2.82 4.81
N VAL A 27 7.43 -1.96 3.81
CA VAL A 27 6.12 -1.39 3.47
C VAL A 27 5.89 -1.44 1.97
N VAL A 28 4.74 -1.98 1.60
CA VAL A 28 4.27 -2.06 0.22
C VAL A 28 3.11 -1.11 0.04
N ILE A 29 3.20 -0.20 -0.93
CA ILE A 29 2.14 0.75 -1.26
C ILE A 29 1.59 0.42 -2.64
N ILE A 30 0.29 0.12 -2.72
CA ILE A 30 -0.36 -0.34 -3.94
C ILE A 30 -1.55 0.55 -4.36
N ASP A 31 -1.64 0.83 -5.65
CA ASP A 31 -2.78 1.53 -6.27
C ASP A 31 -3.87 0.51 -6.60
N LEU A 32 -4.94 0.53 -5.81
CA LEU A 32 -6.08 -0.39 -5.94
C LEU A 32 -6.87 -0.16 -7.22
N ALA A 33 -6.81 1.04 -7.81
CA ALA A 33 -7.49 1.29 -9.08
C ALA A 33 -6.86 0.50 -10.25
N ARG A 34 -5.66 -0.05 -10.06
CA ARG A 34 -4.89 -0.73 -11.13
C ARG A 34 -4.43 -2.13 -10.76
N ASN A 35 -4.22 -2.42 -9.47
CA ASN A 35 -3.58 -3.66 -9.02
C ASN A 35 -4.26 -4.23 -7.77
N ALA A 36 -5.59 -4.13 -7.66
CA ALA A 36 -6.31 -4.66 -6.47
C ALA A 36 -6.13 -6.17 -6.28
N ASP A 37 -6.04 -6.91 -7.38
CA ASP A 37 -5.81 -8.36 -7.46
C ASP A 37 -4.41 -8.79 -7.03
N ALA A 38 -3.43 -7.89 -7.07
CA ALA A 38 -2.06 -8.20 -6.69
C ALA A 38 -1.84 -8.26 -5.17
N ILE A 39 -2.79 -7.80 -4.35
CA ILE A 39 -2.64 -7.75 -2.88
C ILE A 39 -2.42 -9.13 -2.29
N GLU A 40 -3.23 -10.11 -2.72
CA GLU A 40 -3.15 -11.48 -2.22
C GLU A 40 -1.77 -12.09 -2.52
N ALA A 41 -1.33 -11.98 -3.77
CA ALA A 41 -0.01 -12.44 -4.18
C ALA A 41 1.14 -11.75 -3.43
N ILE A 42 1.00 -10.46 -3.11
CA ILE A 42 1.99 -9.70 -2.32
C ILE A 42 1.97 -10.17 -0.86
N ALA A 43 0.79 -10.37 -0.28
CA ALA A 43 0.63 -10.85 1.09
C ALA A 43 1.20 -12.26 1.27
N GLU A 44 1.06 -13.11 0.24
CA GLU A 44 1.66 -14.44 0.22
C GLU A 44 3.19 -14.40 0.03
N ALA A 45 3.69 -13.55 -0.87
CA ALA A 45 5.12 -13.44 -1.15
C ALA A 45 5.91 -12.77 -0.01
N GLU A 46 5.32 -11.76 0.63
CA GLU A 46 5.94 -10.95 1.67
C GLU A 46 4.98 -10.80 2.89
N PRO A 47 4.77 -11.88 3.65
CA PRO A 47 3.80 -11.91 4.76
C PRO A 47 4.19 -10.98 5.92
N ASN A 48 5.46 -10.56 5.99
CA ASN A 48 5.94 -9.62 6.99
C ASN A 48 5.81 -8.15 6.54
N ALA A 49 5.58 -7.90 5.25
CA ALA A 49 5.46 -6.55 4.73
C ALA A 49 4.12 -5.93 5.10
N LYS A 50 4.14 -4.67 5.50
CA LYS A 50 2.93 -3.91 5.77
C LYS A 50 2.35 -3.38 4.46
N ILE A 51 1.16 -3.85 4.08
CA ILE A 51 0.52 -3.47 2.81
C ILE A 51 -0.44 -2.29 3.02
N LEU A 52 -0.20 -1.19 2.28
CA LEU A 52 -1.05 -0.01 2.21
C LEU A 52 -1.69 0.09 0.82
N GLY A 53 -2.99 -0.17 0.74
CA GLY A 53 -3.78 0.06 -0.46
C GLY A 53 -4.36 1.47 -0.50
N PHE A 54 -4.24 2.18 -1.61
CA PHE A 54 -4.99 3.41 -1.82
C PHE A 54 -5.85 3.32 -3.10
N GLY A 55 -7.07 3.86 -3.04
CA GLY A 55 -8.03 3.77 -4.14
C GLY A 55 -9.03 4.92 -4.19
N SER A 56 -10.02 4.85 -5.06
CA SER A 56 -11.06 5.88 -5.13
C SER A 56 -11.96 5.82 -3.89
N HIS A 57 -12.31 6.97 -3.31
CA HIS A 57 -13.18 7.03 -2.12
C HIS A 57 -14.62 6.57 -2.40
N VAL A 58 -15.04 6.58 -3.67
CA VAL A 58 -16.34 6.05 -4.10
C VAL A 58 -16.33 4.53 -4.30
N ASP A 59 -15.14 3.92 -4.37
CA ASP A 59 -14.98 2.48 -4.58
C ASP A 59 -14.86 1.75 -3.24
N THR A 60 -15.89 1.90 -2.39
CA THR A 60 -15.90 1.29 -1.05
C THR A 60 -15.79 -0.22 -1.10
N LYS A 61 -16.38 -0.87 -2.12
CA LYS A 61 -16.25 -2.31 -2.33
C LYS A 61 -14.81 -2.72 -2.63
N GLY A 62 -14.11 -1.99 -3.50
CA GLY A 62 -12.68 -2.25 -3.77
C GLY A 62 -11.81 -2.06 -2.54
N LEU A 63 -12.08 -1.04 -1.71
CA LEU A 63 -11.33 -0.82 -0.47
C LEU A 63 -11.56 -1.94 0.56
N GLU A 64 -12.79 -2.43 0.71
CA GLU A 64 -13.12 -3.54 1.61
C GLU A 64 -12.55 -4.86 1.10
N ALA A 65 -12.63 -5.12 -0.21
CA ALA A 65 -12.01 -6.29 -0.83
C ALA A 65 -10.49 -6.30 -0.61
N ALA A 66 -9.84 -5.14 -0.73
CA ALA A 66 -8.42 -5.00 -0.45
C ALA A 66 -8.05 -5.35 1.00
N ARG A 67 -8.87 -4.94 1.98
CA ARG A 67 -8.68 -5.34 3.38
C ARG A 67 -8.81 -6.85 3.55
N GLY A 68 -9.83 -7.45 2.94
CA GLY A 68 -10.06 -8.89 2.96
C GLY A 68 -8.92 -9.70 2.33
N ALA A 69 -8.27 -9.15 1.30
CA ALA A 69 -7.15 -9.77 0.59
C ALA A 69 -5.80 -9.67 1.34
N GLY A 70 -5.74 -8.97 2.49
CA GLY A 70 -4.52 -8.85 3.30
C GLY A 70 -3.91 -7.44 3.37
N ALA A 71 -4.58 -6.42 2.82
CA ALA A 71 -4.13 -5.04 3.03
C ALA A 71 -4.33 -4.61 4.49
N HIS A 72 -3.25 -4.18 5.13
CA HIS A 72 -3.25 -3.75 6.53
C HIS A 72 -3.95 -2.40 6.72
N LEU A 73 -3.74 -1.49 5.76
CA LEU A 73 -4.38 -0.19 5.73
C LEU A 73 -4.89 0.11 4.34
N VAL A 74 -6.13 0.60 4.29
CA VAL A 74 -6.76 0.98 3.04
C VAL A 74 -7.39 2.36 3.19
N MET A 75 -7.07 3.25 2.27
CA MET A 75 -7.51 4.65 2.32
C MET A 75 -7.79 5.26 0.95
N ALA A 76 -8.48 6.40 0.94
CA ALA A 76 -8.72 7.14 -0.28
C ALA A 76 -7.41 7.72 -0.84
N ARG A 77 -7.31 7.75 -2.17
CA ARG A 77 -6.19 8.36 -2.91
C ARG A 77 -5.93 9.79 -2.42
N SER A 78 -6.96 10.62 -2.33
CA SER A 78 -6.83 12.00 -1.85
C SER A 78 -6.30 12.11 -0.41
N GLN A 79 -6.60 11.13 0.45
CA GLN A 79 -6.10 11.07 1.82
C GLN A 79 -4.62 10.66 1.84
N PHE A 80 -4.25 9.65 1.05
CA PHE A 80 -2.85 9.23 0.91
C PHE A 80 -1.97 10.37 0.36
N PHE A 81 -2.41 11.04 -0.70
CA PHE A 81 -1.67 12.16 -1.31
C PHE A 81 -1.66 13.43 -0.45
N ARG A 82 -2.51 13.55 0.57
CA ARG A 82 -2.47 14.68 1.51
C ARG A 82 -1.25 14.60 2.41
N ASP A 83 -0.99 13.42 2.98
CA ASP A 83 0.18 13.17 3.82
C ASP A 83 0.64 11.70 3.71
N PRO A 84 1.45 11.39 2.68
CA PRO A 84 1.91 10.03 2.44
C PRO A 84 2.85 9.52 3.53
N LEU A 85 3.62 10.42 4.15
CA LEU A 85 4.56 10.11 5.23
C LEU A 85 3.80 9.69 6.48
N ALA A 86 2.82 10.49 6.91
CA ALA A 86 2.00 10.14 8.06
C ALA A 86 1.24 8.81 7.87
N ALA A 87 0.77 8.53 6.64
CA ALA A 87 0.09 7.28 6.33
C ALA A 87 1.02 6.06 6.51
N VAL A 88 2.26 6.14 6.02
CA VAL A 88 3.24 5.06 6.16
C VAL A 88 3.74 4.93 7.59
N THR A 89 4.07 6.04 8.26
CA THR A 89 4.51 6.02 9.65
C THR A 89 3.43 5.45 10.58
N GLY A 90 2.17 5.84 10.38
CA GLY A 90 1.04 5.30 11.13
C GLY A 90 0.85 3.78 10.95
N LEU A 91 1.30 3.24 9.82
CA LEU A 91 1.27 1.81 9.54
C LEU A 91 2.40 1.04 10.24
N LEU A 92 3.57 1.66 10.39
CA LEU A 92 4.74 1.06 11.07
C LEU A 92 4.61 1.10 12.59
N THR A 93 3.86 2.06 13.14
CA THR A 93 3.65 2.20 14.59
C THR A 93 2.54 1.32 15.17
N LYS A 94 1.81 0.57 14.33
CA LYS A 94 0.69 -0.31 14.71
C LYS A 94 1.01 -1.78 14.44
#